data_AF-A0A6B3BQG2-F1
#
_entry.id   AF-A0A6B3BQG2-F1
#
_cell.length_a   1.000
_cell.length_b   1.000
_cell.length_c   1.000
_cell.angle_alpha   90.00
_cell.angle_beta   90.00
_cell.angle_gamma   90.00
#
_symmetry.space_group_name_H-M   'P 1'
#
loop_
_entity.id
_entity.type
_entity.pdbx_description
1 polymer ?
#
loop_
_entity_poly.entity_id
_entity_poly.type
_entity_poly.pdbx_seq_one_letter_code
_entity_poly.pdbx_strand_id
1 'polypeptide(L)'
;MGIYVSIRGWLECDEKQLTTLHEIISSHEDNHYTSGWGSPRRHINWTYYVFYGADIRESALDWFTDQIEEIARIPASDDDGDRVRGLFLVSHEIDGPAEWQIRDGQLFITPADKRYLYLDE
;
A
#
# COMPACT_ATOMS: atom_id res chain seq x y z
N MET A 1 4.27 -15.64 -21.37
CA MET A 1 3.44 -15.51 -20.15
C MET A 1 4.28 -14.75 -19.14
N GLY A 2 3.76 -13.70 -18.52
CA GLY A 2 4.49 -12.97 -17.47
C GLY A 2 3.95 -13.36 -16.10
N ILE A 3 4.77 -13.27 -15.07
CA ILE A 3 4.39 -13.51 -13.67
C ILE A 3 3.67 -12.26 -13.15
N TYR A 4 2.55 -12.49 -12.47
CA TYR A 4 1.76 -11.43 -11.85
C TYR A 4 1.80 -11.50 -10.33
N VAL A 5 1.55 -10.36 -9.72
CA VAL A 5 1.45 -10.16 -8.29
C VAL A 5 0.14 -9.46 -8.00
N SER A 6 -0.73 -10.11 -7.24
CA SER A 6 -1.98 -9.50 -6.80
C SER A 6 -1.74 -8.71 -5.52
N ILE A 7 -2.06 -7.42 -5.55
CA ILE A 7 -1.86 -6.52 -4.41
C ILE A 7 -3.20 -5.95 -3.99
N ARG A 8 -3.53 -6.10 -2.71
CA ARG A 8 -4.76 -5.55 -2.13
C ARG A 8 -4.55 -5.12 -0.69
N GLY A 9 -5.03 -3.93 -0.33
CA GLY A 9 -4.86 -3.42 1.02
C GLY A 9 -5.21 -1.96 1.17
N TRP A 10 -4.73 -1.39 2.27
CA TRP A 10 -5.06 -0.03 2.67
C TRP A 10 -3.93 0.63 3.47
N LEU A 11 -3.97 1.96 3.47
CA LEU A 11 -3.20 2.86 4.30
C LEU A 11 -4.16 3.74 5.10
N GLU A 12 -3.82 4.04 6.34
CA GLU A 12 -4.50 5.02 7.17
C GLU A 12 -3.54 6.14 7.58
N CYS A 13 -4.05 7.37 7.60
CA CYS A 13 -3.28 8.57 7.86
C CYS A 13 -4.19 9.74 8.27
N ASP A 14 -3.57 10.85 8.69
CA ASP A 14 -4.27 12.13 8.90
C ASP A 14 -4.38 12.96 7.60
N GLU A 15 -5.04 14.12 7.65
CA GLU A 15 -5.26 15.00 6.49
C GLU A 15 -3.96 15.55 5.86
N LYS A 16 -2.97 15.91 6.68
CA LYS A 16 -1.69 16.46 6.18
C LYS A 16 -0.88 15.37 5.51
N GLN A 17 -0.82 14.20 6.15
CA GLN A 17 -0.17 13.01 5.61
C GLN A 17 -0.86 12.56 4.32
N LEU A 18 -2.19 12.60 4.25
CA LEU A 18 -2.94 12.29 3.02
C LEU A 18 -2.53 13.18 1.85
N THR A 19 -2.30 14.46 2.10
CA THR A 19 -1.83 15.40 1.07
C THR A 19 -0.47 14.97 0.53
N THR A 20 0.50 14.70 1.41
CA THR A 20 1.83 14.21 1.01
C THR A 20 1.76 12.83 0.34
N LEU A 21 0.88 11.94 0.81
CA LEU A 21 0.67 10.62 0.23
C LEU A 21 0.18 10.75 -1.23
N HIS A 22 -0.78 11.64 -1.51
CA HIS A 22 -1.22 11.88 -2.90
C HIS A 22 -0.10 12.45 -3.77
N GLU A 23 0.76 13.31 -3.24
CA GLU A 23 1.93 13.83 -3.97
C GLU A 23 2.89 12.70 -4.35
N ILE A 24 3.16 11.76 -3.44
CA ILE A 24 3.99 10.57 -3.71
C ILE A 24 3.31 9.66 -4.73
N ILE A 25 1.99 9.44 -4.63
CA ILE A 25 1.27 8.63 -5.63
C ILE A 25 1.40 9.25 -7.02
N SER A 26 1.25 10.57 -7.13
CA SER A 26 1.39 11.28 -8.40
C SER A 26 2.83 11.33 -8.92
N SER A 27 3.86 11.40 -8.06
CA SER A 27 5.25 11.43 -8.51
C SER A 27 5.72 10.09 -9.10
N HIS A 28 5.06 8.99 -8.72
CA HIS A 28 5.29 7.64 -9.22
C HIS A 28 4.31 7.25 -10.34
N GLU A 29 3.61 8.19 -10.97
CA GLU A 29 2.64 7.90 -12.03
C GLU A 29 3.29 7.15 -13.21
N ASP A 30 2.80 5.94 -13.52
CA ASP A 30 3.39 5.06 -14.53
C ASP A 30 2.44 4.77 -15.72
N ASN A 31 1.29 5.45 -15.79
CA ASN A 31 0.20 5.24 -16.75
C ASN A 31 -0.40 3.81 -16.79
N HIS A 32 -0.02 2.93 -15.87
CA HIS A 32 -0.45 1.53 -15.86
C HIS A 32 -1.12 1.15 -14.54
N TYR A 33 -0.37 1.18 -13.45
CA TYR A 33 -0.79 0.62 -12.17
C TYR A 33 -1.20 1.68 -11.14
N THR A 34 -0.94 2.97 -11.42
CA THR A 34 -1.41 4.09 -10.57
C THR A 34 -2.92 4.08 -10.37
N SER A 35 -3.69 3.65 -11.38
CA SER A 35 -5.16 3.57 -11.30
C SER A 35 -5.70 2.57 -10.27
N GLY A 36 -4.84 1.69 -9.71
CA GLY A 36 -5.19 0.80 -8.61
C GLY A 36 -5.39 1.53 -7.28
N TRP A 37 -4.88 2.76 -7.14
CA TRP A 37 -5.10 3.61 -5.98
C TRP A 37 -6.52 4.20 -5.96
N GLY A 38 -7.14 4.22 -4.78
CA GLY A 38 -8.45 4.83 -4.59
C GLY A 38 -8.68 5.33 -3.18
N SER A 39 -9.42 6.43 -3.05
CA SER A 39 -9.84 6.99 -1.76
C SER A 39 -11.35 7.23 -1.73
N PRO A 40 -12.00 7.17 -0.55
CA PRO A 40 -13.42 7.47 -0.43
C PRO A 40 -13.73 8.91 -0.89
N ARG A 41 -14.79 9.08 -1.69
CA ARG A 41 -15.24 10.42 -2.14
C ARG A 41 -15.70 11.34 -1.00
N ARG A 42 -16.08 10.76 0.13
CA ARG A 42 -16.44 11.47 1.36
C ARG A 42 -15.67 10.83 2.49
N HIS A 43 -14.88 11.62 3.20
CA HIS A 43 -14.21 11.16 4.41
C HIS A 43 -15.23 11.02 5.55
N ILE A 44 -14.90 10.19 6.53
CA ILE A 44 -15.69 9.98 7.73
C ILE A 44 -14.72 10.12 8.91
N ASN A 45 -14.95 11.09 9.79
CA ASN A 45 -14.13 11.38 10.97
C ASN A 45 -12.70 11.85 10.64
N TRP A 46 -11.77 11.67 11.57
CA TRP A 46 -10.41 12.21 11.56
C TRP A 46 -9.36 11.30 10.89
N THR A 47 -9.68 10.02 10.65
CA THR A 47 -8.78 9.07 9.99
C THR A 47 -9.15 8.94 8.51
N TYR A 48 -8.16 9.13 7.65
CA TYR A 48 -8.29 8.99 6.20
C TYR A 48 -7.76 7.64 5.75
N TYR A 49 -8.47 7.00 4.84
CA TYR A 49 -8.09 5.71 4.26
C TYR A 49 -7.82 5.85 2.77
N VAL A 50 -6.72 5.24 2.33
CA VAL A 50 -6.37 5.09 0.92
C VAL A 50 -6.20 3.60 0.64
N PHE A 51 -6.81 3.12 -0.43
CA PHE A 51 -6.84 1.71 -0.82
C PHE A 51 -6.02 1.49 -2.07
N TYR A 52 -5.44 0.30 -2.18
CA TYR A 52 -4.88 -0.20 -3.43
C TYR A 52 -5.46 -1.57 -3.76
N GLY A 53 -5.76 -1.80 -5.03
CA GLY A 53 -6.19 -3.08 -5.55
C GLY A 53 -5.86 -3.22 -7.02
N ALA A 54 -4.89 -4.05 -7.36
CA ALA A 54 -4.54 -4.36 -8.75
C ALA A 54 -3.70 -5.65 -8.84
N ASP A 55 -3.70 -6.26 -10.02
CA ASP A 55 -2.71 -7.26 -10.40
C ASP A 55 -1.64 -6.56 -11.25
N ILE A 56 -0.40 -6.59 -10.77
CA ILE A 56 0.74 -5.98 -11.45
C ILE A 56 1.69 -7.04 -11.97
N ARG A 57 2.53 -6.70 -12.95
CA ARG A 57 3.63 -7.59 -13.33
C ARG A 57 4.66 -7.66 -12.20
N GLU A 58 5.28 -8.82 -11.99
CA GLU A 58 6.43 -8.98 -11.08
C GLU A 58 7.51 -7.91 -11.32
N SER A 59 7.78 -7.58 -12.59
CA SER A 59 8.75 -6.53 -12.96
C SER A 59 8.40 -5.11 -12.49
N ALA A 60 7.18 -4.88 -12.01
CA ALA A 60 6.72 -3.61 -11.44
C ALA A 60 6.60 -3.66 -9.91
N LEU A 61 6.95 -4.79 -9.27
CA LEU A 61 6.90 -4.92 -7.82
C LEU A 61 7.89 -3.98 -7.14
N ASP A 62 9.08 -3.79 -7.71
CA ASP A 62 10.06 -2.83 -7.20
C ASP A 62 9.51 -1.39 -7.20
N TRP A 63 8.82 -0.99 -8.27
CA TRP A 63 8.14 0.32 -8.36
C TRP A 63 7.12 0.50 -7.23
N PHE A 64 6.28 -0.50 -6.98
CA PHE A 64 5.29 -0.43 -5.91
C PHE A 64 5.97 -0.43 -4.52
N THR A 65 7.03 -1.21 -4.34
CA THR A 65 7.80 -1.28 -3.09
C THR A 65 8.41 0.09 -2.77
N ASP A 66 9.08 0.72 -3.73
CA ASP A 66 9.70 2.04 -3.58
C ASP A 66 8.66 3.09 -3.17
N GLN A 67 7.48 3.07 -3.81
CA GLN A 67 6.36 3.96 -3.47
C GLN A 67 5.86 3.75 -2.03
N ILE A 68 5.67 2.49 -1.60
CA ILE A 68 5.22 2.17 -0.23
C ILE A 68 6.26 2.55 0.81
N GLU A 69 7.55 2.33 0.55
CA GLU A 69 8.63 2.74 1.45
C GLU A 69 8.70 4.27 1.60
N GLU A 70 8.48 5.01 0.51
CA GLU A 70 8.41 6.48 0.57
C GLU A 70 7.22 6.95 1.39
N ILE A 71 6.03 6.36 1.18
CA ILE A 71 4.83 6.63 1.98
C ILE A 71 5.07 6.31 3.46
N ALA A 72 5.69 5.17 3.77
CA ALA A 72 5.96 4.78 5.15
C ALA A 72 6.83 5.82 5.87
N ARG A 73 7.75 6.48 5.16
CA ARG A 73 8.65 7.49 5.72
C ARG A 73 7.99 8.84 6.01
N ILE A 74 6.73 9.05 5.62
CA ILE A 74 5.99 10.28 5.95
C ILE A 74 6.05 10.51 7.48
N PRO A 75 6.50 11.68 7.94
CA PRO A 75 6.58 11.98 9.37
C PRO A 75 5.19 12.11 10.01
N ALA A 76 5.15 11.98 11.33
CA ALA A 76 3.96 12.39 12.09
C ALA A 76 3.72 13.89 11.85
N SER A 77 2.44 14.28 11.77
CA SER A 77 2.07 15.65 11.39
C SER A 77 1.90 16.60 12.59
N ASP A 78 1.95 16.05 13.81
CA ASP A 78 1.83 16.70 15.11
C ASP A 78 2.61 15.94 16.21
N ASP A 79 2.45 16.41 17.46
CA ASP A 79 3.16 15.90 18.64
C ASP A 79 2.62 14.55 19.15
N ASP A 80 1.48 14.07 18.65
CA ASP A 80 0.92 12.76 19.05
C ASP A 80 1.72 11.61 18.41
N GLY A 81 2.53 11.90 17.40
CA GLY A 81 3.48 10.96 16.83
C GLY A 81 2.85 9.92 15.90
N ASP A 82 1.59 10.08 15.52
CA ASP A 82 0.89 9.17 14.63
C ASP A 82 1.46 9.24 13.20
N ARG A 83 2.00 8.11 12.75
CA ARG A 83 2.53 7.91 11.40
C ARG A 83 1.51 7.19 10.53
N VAL A 84 1.74 7.21 9.22
CA VAL A 84 1.03 6.36 8.28
C VAL A 84 1.13 4.90 8.73
N ARG A 85 0.00 4.20 8.77
CA ARG A 85 -0.08 2.76 9.01
C ARG A 85 -0.80 2.09 7.86
N GLY A 86 -0.61 0.79 7.69
CA GLY A 86 -1.30 0.08 6.63
C GLY A 86 -1.03 -1.40 6.60
N LEU A 87 -1.83 -2.08 5.79
CA LEU A 87 -1.77 -3.50 5.59
C LEU A 87 -2.07 -3.84 4.14
N PHE A 88 -1.17 -4.59 3.50
CA PHE A 88 -1.41 -5.19 2.19
C PHE A 88 -1.19 -6.69 2.22
N LEU A 89 -2.03 -7.40 1.47
CA LEU A 89 -1.80 -8.78 1.07
C LEU A 89 -1.24 -8.73 -0.36
N VAL A 90 -0.06 -9.30 -0.53
CA VAL A 90 0.72 -9.31 -1.78
C VAL A 90 0.93 -10.77 -2.18
N SER A 91 0.17 -11.24 -3.15
CA SER A 91 0.17 -12.63 -3.61
C SER A 91 1.00 -12.78 -4.87
N HIS A 92 2.20 -13.37 -4.73
CA HIS A 92 3.05 -13.72 -5.86
C HIS A 92 2.62 -15.07 -6.44
N GLU A 93 2.45 -15.19 -7.76
CA GLU A 93 2.01 -16.45 -8.40
C GLU A 93 2.96 -17.64 -8.13
N ILE A 94 4.24 -17.37 -7.87
CA ILE A 94 5.26 -18.41 -7.63
C ILE A 94 5.62 -18.53 -6.15
N ASP A 95 5.83 -17.39 -5.46
CA ASP A 95 6.35 -17.39 -4.09
C ASP A 95 5.24 -17.43 -3.03
N GLY A 96 3.99 -17.29 -3.46
CA GLY A 96 2.82 -17.26 -2.59
C GLY A 96 2.58 -15.89 -1.93
N PRO A 97 1.65 -15.85 -0.96
CA PRO A 97 1.23 -14.59 -0.33
C PRO A 97 2.18 -14.11 0.77
N ALA A 98 2.42 -12.81 0.76
CA ALA A 98 3.10 -12.06 1.81
C ALA A 98 2.16 -11.01 2.40
N GLU A 99 2.29 -10.78 3.70
CA GLU A 99 1.67 -9.67 4.41
C GLU A 99 2.67 -8.53 4.56
N TRP A 100 2.28 -7.36 4.06
CA TRP A 100 3.06 -6.13 4.10
C TRP A 100 2.44 -5.20 5.12
N GLN A 101 3.19 -4.89 6.19
CA GLN A 101 2.77 -4.01 7.26
C GLN A 101 3.52 -2.69 7.16
N ILE A 102 2.78 -1.59 7.04
CA ILE A 102 3.32 -0.24 7.13
C ILE A 102 3.10 0.20 8.57
N ARG A 103 4.19 0.43 9.31
CA ARG A 103 4.15 0.94 10.69
C ARG A 103 5.50 1.52 11.07
N ASP A 104 5.52 2.38 12.09
CA ASP A 104 6.75 2.90 12.69
C ASP A 104 7.72 3.56 11.69
N GLY A 105 7.20 4.08 10.58
CA GLY A 105 8.01 4.71 9.55
C GLY A 105 8.63 3.75 8.53
N GLN A 106 8.23 2.48 8.54
CA GLN A 106 8.89 1.39 7.80
C GLN A 106 7.88 0.42 7.17
N LEU A 107 8.35 -0.30 6.14
CA LEU A 107 7.68 -1.45 5.55
C LEU A 107 8.24 -2.75 6.14
N PHE A 108 7.38 -3.60 6.68
CA PHE A 108 7.71 -4.93 7.15
C PHE A 108 7.02 -5.97 6.26
N ILE A 109 7.80 -6.88 5.68
CA ILE A 109 7.29 -7.96 4.84
C ILE A 109 7.40 -9.27 5.62
N THR A 110 6.28 -9.97 5.76
CA THR A 110 6.21 -11.25 6.47
C THR A 110 5.43 -12.27 5.64
N PRO A 111 5.67 -13.58 5.78
CA PRO A 111 4.82 -14.59 5.15
C PRO A 111 3.36 -14.43 5.58
N ALA A 112 2.42 -14.49 4.64
CA ALA A 112 1.02 -14.38 4.99
C ALA A 112 0.53 -15.65 5.74
N ASP A 113 -0.42 -15.46 6.65
CA ASP A 113 -1.07 -16.57 7.35
C ASP A 113 -1.89 -17.43 6.38
N LYS A 114 -1.92 -18.75 6.61
CA LYS A 114 -2.67 -19.72 5.80
C LYS A 114 -4.17 -19.41 5.69
N ARG A 115 -4.74 -18.63 6.62
CA ARG A 115 -6.13 -18.16 6.54
C ARG A 115 -6.42 -17.33 5.30
N TYR A 116 -5.40 -16.78 4.64
CA TYR A 116 -5.55 -15.96 3.44
C TYR A 116 -5.54 -16.74 2.13
N LEU A 117 -5.33 -18.06 2.15
CA LEU A 117 -5.22 -18.88 0.92
C LEU A 117 -6.45 -18.81 0.01
N TYR A 118 -7.64 -18.54 0.54
CA TYR A 118 -8.86 -18.36 -0.27
C TYR A 118 -8.80 -17.14 -1.23
N LEU A 119 -7.81 -16.26 -1.05
CA LEU A 119 -7.58 -15.10 -1.91
C LEU A 119 -6.72 -15.44 -3.14
N ASP A 120 -6.12 -16.64 -3.16
CA ASP A 120 -5.23 -17.17 -4.20
C ASP A 120 -5.86 -18.34 -4.99
N GLU A 121 -7.13 -18.70 -4.68
CA GLU A 121 -7.91 -19.76 -5.36
C GLU A 121 -8.58 -19.30 -6.65
#